data_AF-A0A8P0STD5-F1
#
_entry.id   AF-A0A8P0STD5-F1
#
_cell.length_a   1.000
_cell.length_b   1.000
_cell.length_c   1.000
_cell.angle_alpha   90.00
_cell.angle_beta   90.00
_cell.angle_gamma   90.00
#
_symmetry.space_group_name_H-M   'P 1'
#
loop_
_entity.id
_entity.type
_entity.pdbx_description
1 polymer ?
#
loop_
_entity_poly.entity_id
_entity_poly.type
_entity_poly.pdbx_seq_one_letter_code
_entity_poly.pdbx_strand_id
1 'polypeptide(L)' 'MARLLRASCLLSLLLAGFVPPSRGQEKSKTDCHGGVSGTIYEYGALTINGEEYIPFKQYAGKYILFVNVASY' A
#
# COMPACT_ATOMS: atom_id res chain seq x y z
N MET A 1 24.21 30.97 26.96
CA MET A 1 23.40 30.61 25.77
C MET A 1 23.40 29.11 25.42
N ALA A 2 24.48 28.34 25.68
CA ALA A 2 24.54 26.91 25.32
C ALA A 2 23.54 25.97 26.05
N ARG A 3 23.07 26.33 27.24
CA ARG A 3 22.09 25.50 28.01
C ARG A 3 20.66 25.61 27.49
N LEU A 4 20.29 26.74 26.89
CA LEU A 4 18.96 26.96 26.28
C LEU A 4 18.78 26.12 25.01
N LEU A 5 19.84 26.03 24.21
CA LEU A 5 19.89 25.18 23.01
C LEU A 5 19.69 23.69 23.35
N ARG A 6 20.28 23.23 24.45
CA ARG A 6 20.15 21.83 24.92
C ARG A 6 18.73 21.50 25.40
N ALA A 7 18.09 22.43 26.11
CA ALA A 7 16.71 22.26 26.57
C ALA A 7 15.72 22.27 25.39
N SER A 8 15.96 23.13 24.38
CA SER A 8 15.18 23.17 23.14
C SER A 8 15.19 21.83 22.40
N CYS A 9 16.34 21.17 22.29
CA CYS A 9 16.44 19.87 21.62
C CYS A 9 15.64 18.78 22.37
N LEU A 10 15.71 18.76 23.69
CA LEU A 10 14.98 17.77 24.51
C LEU A 10 13.46 17.95 24.38
N LEU A 11 13.00 19.20 24.29
CA LEU A 11 11.58 19.50 24.09
C LEU A 11 11.08 19.01 22.72
N SER A 12 11.87 19.18 21.66
CA SER A 12 11.54 18.65 20.33
C SER A 12 11.47 17.12 20.29
N LEU A 13 12.39 16.43 20.99
CA LEU A 13 12.35 14.97 21.11
C LEU A 13 11.11 14.49 21.89
N LEU A 14 10.74 15.20 22.95
CA LEU A 14 9.54 14.88 23.73
C LEU A 14 8.27 15.02 22.88
N LEU A 15 8.17 16.09 22.09
CA LEU A 15 7.03 16.35 21.20
C LEU A 15 6.91 15.33 20.07
N ALA A 16 8.03 14.82 19.55
CA ALA A 16 8.02 13.78 18.51
C ALA A 16 7.41 12.45 19.00
N GLY A 17 7.52 12.13 20.29
CA GLY A 17 6.91 10.94 20.91
C GLY A 17 5.38 11.02 21.04
N PHE A 18 4.81 12.22 20.95
CA PHE A 18 3.35 12.43 20.99
C PHE A 18 2.72 12.52 19.60
N VAL A 19 3.49 12.38 18.52
CA VAL A 19 2.94 12.29 17.18
C VAL A 19 2.13 10.99 17.10
N PRO A 20 0.79 11.07 16.92
CA PRO A 20 -0.01 9.86 16.78
C PRO A 20 0.52 9.05 15.59
N PRO A 21 0.64 7.72 15.69
CA PRO A 21 0.92 6.90 14.52
C PRO A 21 -0.14 7.25 13.47
N SER A 22 0.32 7.66 12.29
CA SER A 22 -0.47 8.19 11.17
C SER A 22 -1.93 7.75 11.23
N ARG A 23 -2.81 8.70 11.57
CA ARG A 23 -4.27 8.57 11.51
C ARG A 23 -4.80 8.46 10.07
N GLY A 24 -3.92 8.23 9.10
CA GLY A 24 -4.19 8.17 7.66
C GLY A 24 -4.31 6.76 7.08
N GLN A 25 -4.16 5.70 7.88
CA GLN A 25 -4.69 4.39 7.51
C GLN A 25 -6.08 4.24 8.09
N GLU A 26 -7.03 5.06 7.62
CA GLU A 26 -8.36 4.49 7.44
C GLU A 26 -8.13 3.35 6.45
N LYS A 27 -8.01 2.11 6.97
CA LYS A 27 -7.99 0.91 6.14
C LYS A 27 -9.22 1.06 5.27
N SER A 28 -9.03 1.37 3.98
CA SER A 28 -10.12 1.36 3.02
C SER A 28 -10.89 0.10 3.31
N LYS A 29 -12.20 0.22 3.56
CA LYS A 29 -13.04 -0.90 3.92
C LYS A 29 -13.03 -1.85 2.73
N THR A 30 -12.07 -2.76 2.70
CA THR A 30 -11.96 -3.78 1.68
C THR A 30 -12.96 -4.84 2.06
N ASP A 31 -14.05 -4.94 1.31
CA ASP A 31 -14.95 -6.08 1.38
C ASP A 31 -14.27 -7.28 0.72
N CYS A 32 -13.22 -7.78 1.39
CA CYS A 32 -12.53 -8.99 0.98
C CYS A 32 -13.24 -10.17 1.64
N HIS A 33 -13.59 -11.18 0.84
CA HIS A 33 -14.00 -12.48 1.37
C HIS A 33 -12.81 -13.14 2.08
N GLY A 34 -12.68 -12.92 3.39
CA GLY A 34 -11.56 -13.40 4.20
C GLY A 34 -11.45 -14.91 4.36
N GLY A 35 -12.40 -15.68 3.82
CA GLY A 35 -12.36 -17.15 3.81
C GLY A 35 -11.60 -17.76 2.63
N VAL A 36 -11.13 -16.94 1.68
CA VAL A 36 -10.41 -17.43 0.49
C VAL A 36 -8.92 -17.23 0.69
N SER A 37 -8.16 -18.34 0.66
CA SER A 37 -6.71 -18.32 0.68
C SER A 37 -6.15 -18.04 -0.72
N GLY A 38 -5.00 -17.38 -0.80
CA GLY A 38 -4.27 -17.14 -2.04
C GLY A 38 -4.12 -15.66 -2.37
N THR A 39 -3.34 -15.39 -3.41
CA THR A 39 -3.14 -14.03 -3.94
C THR A 39 -3.26 -14.03 -5.46
N ILE A 40 -3.43 -12.86 -6.05
CA ILE A 40 -3.41 -12.72 -7.52
C ILE A 40 -2.09 -13.22 -8.15
N TYR A 41 -1.00 -13.35 -7.39
CA TYR A 41 0.32 -13.75 -7.91
C TYR A 41 0.40 -15.23 -8.34
N GLU A 42 -0.61 -16.03 -8.01
CA GLU A 42 -0.78 -17.41 -8.49
C GLU A 42 -1.38 -17.47 -9.91
N TYR A 43 -1.82 -16.32 -10.44
CA TYR A 43 -2.51 -16.20 -11.71
C TYR A 43 -1.75 -15.29 -12.68
N GLY A 44 -2.25 -15.25 -13.92
CA GLY A 44 -1.80 -14.36 -14.97
C GLY A 44 -2.82 -14.34 -16.10
N ALA A 45 -2.53 -13.56 -17.13
CA ALA A 45 -3.37 -13.46 -18.32
C ALA A 45 -2.52 -13.36 -19.58
N LEU A 46 -3.08 -13.81 -20.70
CA LEU A 46 -2.52 -13.55 -22.02
C LEU A 46 -2.85 -12.11 -22.43
N THR A 47 -1.90 -11.42 -23.05
CA THR A 47 -2.11 -10.08 -23.61
C THR A 47 -3.17 -10.09 -24.72
N ILE A 48 -3.74 -8.93 -25.05
CA ILE A 48 -4.83 -8.81 -26.03
C ILE A 48 -4.47 -9.34 -27.42
N ASN A 49 -3.18 -9.27 -27.81
CA ASN A 49 -2.66 -9.82 -29.06
C ASN A 49 -2.36 -11.33 -28.99
N GLY A 50 -2.43 -11.93 -27.81
CA GLY A 50 -2.20 -13.35 -27.60
C GLY A 50 -0.74 -13.80 -27.60
N GLU A 51 0.21 -12.87 -27.66
CA GLU A 51 1.64 -13.20 -27.86
C GLU A 51 2.38 -13.45 -26.55
N GLU A 52 1.96 -12.80 -25.45
CA GLU A 52 2.65 -12.86 -24.18
C GLU A 52 1.71 -13.27 -23.05
N TYR A 53 2.15 -14.23 -22.24
CA TYR A 53 1.52 -14.52 -20.96
C TYR A 53 2.20 -13.70 -19.86
N ILE A 54 1.43 -12.87 -19.16
CA ILE A 54 1.92 -12.02 -18.07
C ILE A 54 1.44 -12.58 -16.73
N PRO A 55 2.33 -13.21 -15.92
CA PRO A 55 2.03 -13.55 -14.53
C PRO A 55 1.83 -12.28 -13.71
N PHE A 56 0.74 -12.20 -12.93
CA PHE A 56 0.45 -11.00 -12.14
C PHE A 56 1.48 -10.73 -11.03
N LYS A 57 2.31 -11.73 -10.69
CA LYS A 57 3.47 -11.56 -9.80
C LYS A 57 4.44 -10.47 -10.26
N GLN A 58 4.49 -10.16 -11.55
CA GLN A 58 5.31 -9.05 -12.08
C GLN A 58 4.90 -7.68 -11.51
N TYR A 59 3.67 -7.53 -11.03
CA TYR A 59 3.15 -6.29 -10.44
C TYR A 59 3.25 -6.26 -8.91
N ALA A 60 4.07 -7.12 -8.30
CA ALA A 60 4.26 -7.13 -6.86
C ALA A 60 4.69 -5.74 -6.33
N GLY A 61 4.04 -5.30 -5.26
CA GLY A 61 4.28 -3.97 -4.66
C GLY A 61 3.54 -2.82 -5.35
N LYS A 62 2.65 -3.10 -6.30
CA LYS A 62 1.74 -2.11 -6.91
C LYS A 62 0.30 -2.35 -6.46
N TYR A 63 -0.49 -1.28 -6.41
CA TYR A 63 -1.95 -1.38 -6.37
C TYR A 63 -2.46 -1.68 -7.79
N ILE A 64 -3.36 -2.65 -7.92
CA ILE A 64 -3.87 -3.13 -9.22
C ILE A 64 -5.40 -3.02 -9.22
N LEU A 65 -5.96 -2.53 -10.33
CA LEU A 65 -7.39 -2.47 -10.57
C LEU A 65 -7.75 -3.41 -11.74
N PHE A 66 -8.55 -4.44 -11.46
CA PHE A 66 -9.10 -5.32 -12.49
C PHE A 66 -10.42 -4.75 -12.99
N VAL A 67 -10.57 -4.57 -14.30
CA VAL A 67 -11.78 -4.04 -14.95
C VAL A 67 -12.18 -4.97 -16.08
N ASN A 68 -13.39 -5.53 -16.01
CA ASN A 68 -13.98 -6.22 -17.15
C ASN A 68 -14.54 -5.16 -18.13
N VAL A 69 -14.21 -5.30 -19.41
CA VAL A 69 -14.60 -4.35 -20.46
C VAL A 69 -15.48 -5.02 -21.51
N ALA A 70 -16.28 -4.23 -22.22
CA ALA A 70 -17.06 -4.64 -23.38
C ALA A 70 -17.15 -3.46 -24.36
N SER A 71 -17.22 -3.75 -25.66
CA SER A 71 -17.48 -2.76 -26.72
C SER A 71 -18.89 -2.97 -27.28
N TYR A 72 -19.50 -1.89 -27.77
CA TYR A 72 -20.80 -1.92 -28.45
C TYR A 72 -20.66 -2.33 -29.92
#